data_AF-A0AAD8FWJ6-F1
#
_entry.id   AF-A0AAD8FWJ6-F1
#
_cell.length_a   1.000
_cell.length_b   1.000
_cell.length_c   1.000
_cell.angle_alpha   90.00
_cell.angle_beta   90.00
_cell.angle_gamma   90.00
#
_symmetry.space_group_name_H-M   'P 1'
#
loop_
_entity.id
_entity.type
_entity.pdbx_description
1 polymer ?
#
loop_
_entity_poly.entity_id
_entity_poly.type
_entity_poly.pdbx_seq_one_letter_code
_entity_poly.pdbx_strand_id
1 'polypeptide(L)'
;MLNPMFLSEDNTHAFPCYRWLVGEVTIELREGPAKKLCDDSLSPLFLSHRKRQLDERQQIYRWLAWEPKIPKCLDAKTEKELPQDVRFDNEKQGDFEGSLHYALLELSLKKLVIHFGKSWDTLEDFKRIFWRLKSPVAEYVMEHWKEDCFFGFQFLNGSNPTMIQQCQRLPRNFPVSADMVQASLQAGTTLSKEMKAGNIYLMDYAILDGLPANVIQGKKQHLTAPLCLLYEHPDKGLIPLAIQLGQTPGPKSPVYLPSDPPLAWLLSKIWVRNSEFQIFQILTHLLCTHLMMEVFCVATLRQLPAVHPVYKLLTPHLRYTLEINTRGRSQLISEDSIFKRVSSTGGPAILLLSQKGYQTLSYESLQPPLDFQRRGVMKLRDYFYREDSLMLWDAIQSYVSGLVSLYYSSDSDVTQDLELQLWIRDITEEGFGDIPLFGLSSELRSRKELVTLLSVVIFTCSVQHAATNNGQFDWCAWVPNTPCTMRLPPPTCKDSVTMEMIMESLPDISQSCMEMAITWHLSRAQPDAIPLGRHTEEYFTEEAAQAEIRRFNETLKEIEQKIEERNHSLALKYETLKPSRIENSITI
;
A
#
# COMPACT_ATOMS: atom_id res chain seq x y z
N MET A 1 -41.53 -50.54 33.55
CA MET A 1 -40.30 -50.20 32.84
C MET A 1 -40.60 -48.98 31.99
N LEU A 2 -40.25 -47.79 32.47
CA LEU A 2 -40.32 -46.56 31.70
C LEU A 2 -39.01 -46.45 30.91
N ASN A 3 -39.14 -46.36 29.60
CA ASN A 3 -38.06 -46.17 28.65
C ASN A 3 -37.48 -44.75 28.87
N PRO A 4 -36.18 -44.56 29.14
CA PRO A 4 -35.61 -43.23 29.17
C PRO A 4 -35.58 -42.73 27.73
N MET A 5 -36.37 -41.69 27.44
CA MET A 5 -36.15 -40.85 26.27
C MET A 5 -34.70 -40.36 26.33
N PHE A 6 -33.92 -40.75 25.33
CA PHE A 6 -32.67 -40.08 25.00
C PHE A 6 -32.98 -38.59 24.82
N LEU A 7 -32.52 -37.76 25.76
CA LEU A 7 -32.30 -36.34 25.51
C LEU A 7 -31.12 -36.27 24.54
N SER A 8 -31.41 -36.19 23.25
CA SER A 8 -30.41 -35.98 22.21
C SER A 8 -30.06 -34.49 22.12
N GLU A 9 -28.78 -34.20 22.33
CA GLU A 9 -28.00 -33.02 21.89
C GLU A 9 -28.42 -31.63 22.43
N ASP A 10 -27.55 -31.03 23.24
CA ASP A 10 -27.55 -29.61 23.57
C ASP A 10 -27.37 -28.77 22.29
N ASN A 11 -28.47 -28.39 21.64
CA ASN A 11 -28.44 -27.47 20.50
C ASN A 11 -28.03 -26.07 20.97
N THR A 12 -26.72 -25.78 20.88
CA THR A 12 -26.17 -24.46 21.17
C THR A 12 -26.37 -23.54 19.96
N HIS A 13 -27.05 -22.41 20.17
CA HIS A 13 -27.24 -21.38 19.15
C HIS A 13 -26.30 -20.20 19.40
N ALA A 14 -25.51 -19.82 18.39
CA ALA A 14 -24.57 -18.70 18.46
C ALA A 14 -25.11 -17.48 17.72
N PHE A 15 -24.96 -16.28 18.29
CA PHE A 15 -25.41 -15.01 17.71
C PHE A 15 -24.25 -14.02 17.68
N PRO A 16 -23.41 -14.04 16.62
CA PRO A 16 -22.31 -13.10 16.46
C PRO A 16 -22.80 -11.65 16.46
N CYS A 17 -22.25 -10.82 17.36
CA CYS A 17 -22.63 -9.42 17.52
C CYS A 17 -21.49 -8.50 17.05
N TYR A 18 -20.38 -8.47 17.80
CA TYR A 18 -19.17 -7.67 17.54
C TYR A 18 -19.46 -6.18 17.21
N ARG A 19 -20.36 -5.56 18.00
CA ARG A 19 -20.76 -4.15 17.86
C ARG A 19 -20.83 -3.46 19.20
N TRP A 20 -20.67 -2.14 19.18
CA TRP A 20 -20.82 -1.29 20.35
C TRP A 20 -22.30 -0.98 20.63
N LEU A 21 -22.72 -1.14 21.88
CA LEU A 21 -24.05 -0.72 22.36
C LEU A 21 -23.92 0.62 23.08
N VAL A 22 -24.29 1.70 22.38
CA VAL A 22 -24.12 3.07 22.88
C VAL A 22 -25.49 3.68 23.20
N GLY A 23 -25.74 3.92 24.50
CA GLY A 23 -27.01 4.48 24.98
C GLY A 23 -28.14 3.45 25.11
N GLU A 24 -29.39 3.91 25.10
CA GLU A 24 -30.58 3.04 25.11
C GLU A 24 -30.86 2.54 23.69
N VAL A 25 -30.18 1.45 23.29
CA VAL A 25 -30.34 0.81 21.98
C VAL A 25 -30.86 -0.61 22.10
N THR A 26 -31.79 -0.97 21.21
CA THR A 26 -32.20 -2.37 21.01
C THR A 26 -31.52 -2.89 19.74
N ILE A 27 -30.77 -3.98 19.87
CA ILE A 27 -30.20 -4.68 18.72
C ILE A 27 -30.92 -6.01 18.49
N GLU A 28 -31.18 -6.30 17.22
CA GLU A 28 -31.65 -7.60 16.77
C GLU A 28 -30.47 -8.32 16.13
N LEU A 29 -30.24 -9.58 16.51
CA LEU A 29 -29.16 -10.41 15.98
C LEU A 29 -29.73 -11.63 15.24
N ARG A 30 -29.07 -12.01 14.15
CA ARG A 30 -29.30 -13.28 13.46
C ARG A 30 -28.38 -14.36 14.04
N GLU A 31 -28.84 -15.60 13.97
CA GLU A 31 -27.98 -16.75 14.27
C GLU A 31 -26.77 -16.76 13.33
N GLY A 32 -25.66 -17.32 13.81
CA GLY A 32 -24.36 -17.31 13.16
C GLY A 32 -24.29 -17.80 11.72
N PRO A 33 -25.03 -18.85 11.29
CA PRO A 33 -24.92 -19.36 9.93
C PRO A 33 -25.17 -18.29 8.87
N ALA A 34 -24.27 -18.21 7.89
CA ALA A 34 -24.39 -17.22 6.83
C ALA A 34 -25.59 -17.53 5.92
N LYS A 35 -26.27 -16.47 5.48
CA LYS A 35 -27.48 -16.56 4.65
C LYS A 35 -27.43 -15.53 3.53
N LYS A 36 -27.68 -15.96 2.30
CA LYS A 36 -28.01 -15.09 1.17
C LYS A 36 -29.46 -14.66 1.24
N LEU A 37 -29.87 -13.70 0.43
CA LEU A 37 -31.24 -13.21 0.40
C LEU A 37 -32.25 -14.35 0.08
N CYS A 38 -31.91 -15.24 -0.86
CA CYS A 38 -32.77 -16.34 -1.26
C CYS A 38 -33.04 -17.34 -0.13
N ASP A 39 -32.11 -17.50 0.81
CA ASP A 39 -32.24 -18.42 1.94
C ASP A 39 -33.28 -17.95 2.96
N ASP A 40 -33.59 -16.65 2.96
CA ASP A 40 -34.60 -16.03 3.83
C ASP A 40 -35.97 -15.90 3.16
N SER A 41 -36.12 -16.33 1.89
CA SER A 41 -37.31 -16.08 1.05
C SER A 41 -38.65 -16.53 1.67
N LEU A 42 -38.62 -17.53 2.55
CA LEU A 42 -39.82 -18.06 3.22
C LEU A 42 -40.11 -17.42 4.60
N SER A 43 -39.26 -16.52 5.08
CA SER A 43 -39.39 -15.88 6.40
C SER A 43 -39.56 -14.37 6.28
N PRO A 44 -40.81 -13.85 6.35
CA PRO A 44 -41.08 -12.41 6.34
C PRO A 44 -40.36 -11.65 7.45
N LEU A 45 -40.15 -12.28 8.61
CA LEU A 45 -39.42 -11.71 9.74
C LEU A 45 -37.95 -11.46 9.37
N PHE A 46 -37.30 -12.44 8.76
CA PHE A 46 -35.90 -12.37 8.35
C PHE A 46 -35.68 -11.35 7.24
N LEU A 47 -36.57 -11.33 6.24
CA LEU A 47 -36.54 -10.32 5.18
C LEU A 47 -36.73 -8.90 5.75
N SER A 48 -37.65 -8.73 6.72
CA SER A 48 -37.90 -7.43 7.37
C SER A 48 -36.71 -6.96 8.22
N HIS A 49 -36.11 -7.87 8.98
CA HIS A 49 -34.90 -7.58 9.76
C HIS A 49 -33.73 -7.15 8.85
N ARG A 50 -33.49 -7.91 7.78
CA ARG A 50 -32.44 -7.67 6.79
C ARG A 50 -32.59 -6.32 6.10
N LYS A 51 -33.80 -6.01 5.62
CA LYS A 51 -34.12 -4.71 5.02
C LYS A 51 -33.88 -3.55 5.99
N ARG A 52 -34.38 -3.66 7.23
CA ARG A 52 -34.21 -2.60 8.24
C ARG A 52 -32.74 -2.33 8.55
N GLN A 53 -31.94 -3.39 8.70
CA GLN A 53 -30.50 -3.26 8.91
C GLN A 53 -29.82 -2.51 7.76
N LEU A 54 -30.15 -2.84 6.51
CA LEU A 54 -29.59 -2.15 5.34
C LEU A 54 -30.07 -0.69 5.26
N ASP A 55 -31.36 -0.43 5.48
CA ASP A 55 -31.92 0.93 5.49
C ASP A 55 -31.22 1.80 6.55
N GLU A 56 -30.99 1.27 7.76
CA GLU A 56 -30.23 1.95 8.82
C GLU A 56 -28.77 2.20 8.42
N ARG A 57 -28.07 1.18 7.91
CA ARG A 57 -26.66 1.31 7.51
C ARG A 57 -26.48 2.29 6.36
N GLN A 58 -27.41 2.36 5.40
CA GLN A 58 -27.34 3.33 4.29
C GLN A 58 -27.54 4.78 4.75
N GLN A 59 -28.22 5.01 5.87
CA GLN A 59 -28.32 6.33 6.51
C GLN A 59 -27.06 6.71 7.29
N ILE A 60 -26.42 5.72 7.93
CA ILE A 60 -25.20 5.91 8.73
C ILE A 60 -23.97 6.09 7.85
N TYR A 61 -23.75 5.17 6.91
CA TYR A 61 -22.58 5.14 6.04
C TYR A 61 -22.93 5.76 4.69
N ARG A 62 -22.64 7.05 4.52
CA ARG A 62 -22.95 7.81 3.31
C ARG A 62 -21.69 8.12 2.53
N TRP A 63 -21.81 8.21 1.21
CA TRP A 63 -20.73 8.64 0.34
C TRP A 63 -20.52 10.15 0.40
N LEU A 64 -19.25 10.55 0.42
CA LEU A 64 -18.81 11.92 0.22
C LEU A 64 -17.88 11.97 -0.99
N ALA A 65 -18.22 12.82 -1.96
CA ALA A 65 -17.30 13.21 -3.02
C ALA A 65 -16.32 14.23 -2.43
N TRP A 66 -15.18 13.74 -1.91
CA TRP A 66 -14.19 14.60 -1.26
C TRP A 66 -13.59 15.62 -2.22
N GLU A 67 -13.15 15.16 -3.40
CA GLU A 67 -12.58 15.96 -4.47
C GLU A 67 -12.94 15.30 -5.83
N PRO A 68 -12.87 16.01 -6.98
CA PRO A 68 -13.15 15.38 -8.27
C PRO A 68 -12.01 14.43 -8.66
N LYS A 69 -12.34 13.39 -9.46
CA LYS A 69 -11.35 12.45 -10.03
C LYS A 69 -10.47 11.76 -8.98
N ILE A 70 -11.05 11.40 -7.85
CA ILE A 70 -10.47 10.53 -6.81
C ILE A 70 -11.61 9.68 -6.24
N PRO A 71 -11.36 8.49 -5.65
CA PRO A 71 -12.44 7.70 -5.07
C PRO A 71 -13.27 8.50 -4.06
N LYS A 72 -14.59 8.28 -4.05
CA LYS A 72 -15.43 8.78 -2.95
C LYS A 72 -15.02 8.10 -1.65
N CYS A 73 -15.27 8.78 -0.54
CA CYS A 73 -14.98 8.29 0.79
C CYS A 73 -16.23 8.30 1.68
N LEU A 74 -16.08 7.91 2.94
CA LEU A 74 -17.14 8.06 3.93
C LEU A 74 -17.39 9.55 4.23
N ASP A 75 -18.67 9.92 4.35
CA ASP A 75 -19.13 11.23 4.81
C ASP A 75 -18.87 11.45 6.31
N ALA A 76 -17.60 11.68 6.64
CA ALA A 76 -17.12 12.05 7.95
C ALA A 76 -15.90 12.97 7.82
N LYS A 77 -15.97 14.15 8.46
CA LYS A 77 -14.87 15.13 8.42
C LYS A 77 -13.75 14.81 9.40
N THR A 78 -14.10 14.21 10.53
CA THR A 78 -13.17 13.83 11.60
C THR A 78 -13.58 12.50 12.18
N GLU A 79 -12.65 11.81 12.85
CA GLU A 79 -12.88 10.53 13.49
C GLU A 79 -14.01 10.56 14.54
N LYS A 80 -14.34 11.75 15.07
CA LYS A 80 -15.42 11.95 16.04
C LYS A 80 -16.81 11.84 15.44
N GLU A 81 -16.93 11.99 14.12
CA GLU A 81 -18.19 11.85 13.38
C GLU A 81 -18.47 10.38 13.01
N LEU A 82 -17.50 9.49 13.21
CA LEU A 82 -17.63 8.07 12.88
C LEU A 82 -18.52 7.33 13.88
N PRO A 83 -19.34 6.37 13.41
CA PRO A 83 -20.01 5.42 14.30
C PRO A 83 -19.00 4.65 15.14
N GLN A 84 -19.32 4.39 16.41
CA GLN A 84 -18.41 3.71 17.34
C GLN A 84 -17.92 2.34 16.81
N ASP A 85 -18.74 1.64 16.03
CA ASP A 85 -18.41 0.33 15.42
C ASP A 85 -17.20 0.36 14.47
N VAL A 86 -16.83 1.52 13.92
CA VAL A 86 -15.73 1.64 12.95
C VAL A 86 -14.56 2.47 13.47
N ARG A 87 -14.64 2.91 14.75
CA ARG A 87 -13.59 3.68 15.41
C ARG A 87 -12.51 2.80 16.00
N PHE A 88 -11.34 3.37 16.28
CA PHE A 88 -10.32 2.68 17.07
C PHE A 88 -10.85 2.33 18.46
N ASP A 89 -10.50 1.14 18.93
CA ASP A 89 -10.65 0.78 20.34
C ASP A 89 -9.76 1.69 21.21
N ASN A 90 -10.13 1.87 22.48
CA ASN A 90 -9.50 2.85 23.37
C ASN A 90 -7.98 2.64 23.52
N GLU A 91 -7.51 1.39 23.60
CA GLU A 91 -6.08 1.07 23.69
C GLU A 91 -5.34 1.52 22.43
N LYS A 92 -5.86 1.13 21.27
CA LYS A 92 -5.34 1.52 19.95
C LYS A 92 -5.33 3.04 19.78
N GLN A 93 -6.40 3.72 20.16
CA GLN A 93 -6.48 5.18 20.08
C GLN A 93 -5.41 5.85 20.96
N GLY A 94 -5.31 5.44 22.23
CA GLY A 94 -4.34 5.99 23.17
C GLY A 94 -2.90 5.77 22.72
N ASP A 95 -2.61 4.60 22.17
CA ASP A 95 -1.29 4.26 21.61
C ASP A 95 -0.97 5.06 20.33
N PHE A 96 -1.94 5.20 19.41
CA PHE A 96 -1.76 5.97 18.19
C PHE A 96 -1.44 7.44 18.51
N GLU A 97 -2.24 8.07 19.38
CA GLU A 97 -2.04 9.47 19.77
C GLU A 97 -0.76 9.64 20.59
N GLY A 98 -0.48 8.73 21.53
CA GLY A 98 0.70 8.79 22.39
C GLY A 98 2.02 8.57 21.65
N SER A 99 2.07 7.63 20.71
CA SER A 99 3.29 7.26 19.98
C SER A 99 3.76 8.37 19.03
N LEU A 100 2.84 9.05 18.33
CA LEU A 100 3.20 10.20 17.50
C LEU A 100 3.76 11.36 18.35
N HIS A 101 3.11 11.65 19.50
CA HIS A 101 3.62 12.66 20.43
C HIS A 101 5.00 12.28 20.97
N TYR A 102 5.21 11.01 21.33
CA TYR A 102 6.51 10.51 21.77
C TYR A 102 7.59 10.73 20.71
N ALA A 103 7.34 10.33 19.46
CA ALA A 103 8.28 10.52 18.35
C ALA A 103 8.60 12.01 18.13
N LEU A 104 7.58 12.87 18.10
CA LEU A 104 7.76 14.31 17.95
C LEU A 104 8.47 14.96 19.16
N LEU A 105 8.25 14.45 20.38
CA LEU A 105 8.90 14.94 21.60
C LEU A 105 10.37 14.53 21.67
N GLU A 106 10.70 13.29 21.28
CA GLU A 106 12.10 12.85 21.14
C GLU A 106 12.86 13.78 20.18
N LEU A 107 12.24 14.14 19.05
CA LEU A 107 12.78 15.11 18.12
C LEU A 107 12.80 16.54 18.69
N SER A 108 11.82 16.90 19.52
CA SER A 108 11.71 18.22 20.14
C SER A 108 12.83 18.48 21.17
N LEU A 109 13.21 17.45 21.93
CA LEU A 109 14.38 17.48 22.81
C LEU A 109 15.68 17.56 22.01
N LYS A 110 15.73 16.91 20.83
CA LYS A 110 16.86 17.07 19.89
C LYS A 110 16.98 18.50 19.35
N LYS A 111 15.89 19.30 19.26
CA LYS A 111 15.97 20.72 18.84
C LYS A 111 16.76 21.62 19.78
N LEU A 112 16.86 21.25 21.06
CA LEU A 112 17.68 21.98 22.02
C LEU A 112 19.18 21.74 21.78
N VAL A 113 19.52 20.67 21.05
CA VAL A 113 20.90 20.28 20.69
C VAL A 113 21.22 20.60 19.22
N ILE A 114 20.20 20.62 18.34
CA ILE A 114 20.31 20.76 16.88
C ILE A 114 19.52 22.00 16.40
N HIS A 115 20.16 22.91 15.65
CA HIS A 115 19.57 24.18 15.22
C HIS A 115 18.60 24.02 14.03
N PHE A 116 17.32 24.32 14.22
CA PHE A 116 16.28 24.20 13.18
C PHE A 116 16.46 25.21 12.03
N GLY A 117 16.10 24.79 10.81
CA GLY A 117 16.22 25.60 9.59
C GLY A 117 17.63 25.66 8.99
N LYS A 118 18.59 24.94 9.58
CA LYS A 118 19.95 24.74 9.04
C LYS A 118 20.05 23.40 8.28
N SER A 119 20.92 23.38 7.28
CA SER A 119 21.35 22.14 6.62
C SER A 119 22.17 21.29 7.59
N TRP A 120 22.28 20.00 7.29
CA TRP A 120 23.30 19.13 7.86
C TRP A 120 24.69 19.51 7.31
N ASP A 121 25.72 19.43 8.13
CA ASP A 121 27.09 19.78 7.72
C ASP A 121 27.73 18.65 6.91
N THR A 122 27.48 17.39 7.30
CA THR A 122 28.00 16.19 6.65
C THR A 122 26.95 15.08 6.53
N LEU A 123 27.15 14.11 5.63
CA LEU A 123 26.27 12.94 5.51
C LEU A 123 26.19 12.15 6.83
N GLU A 124 27.30 12.08 7.55
CA GLU A 124 27.44 11.40 8.83
C GLU A 124 26.56 12.03 9.92
N ASP A 125 26.16 13.29 9.78
CA ASP A 125 25.28 13.93 10.75
C ASP A 125 23.85 13.41 10.69
N PHE A 126 23.40 12.86 9.55
CA PHE A 126 22.13 12.14 9.47
C PHE A 126 22.10 10.91 10.40
N LYS A 127 23.27 10.32 10.71
CA LYS A 127 23.37 9.22 11.70
C LYS A 127 22.96 9.69 13.10
N ARG A 128 23.08 10.98 13.40
CA ARG A 128 22.73 11.52 14.72
C ARG A 128 21.22 11.56 14.97
N ILE A 129 20.40 11.35 13.93
CA ILE A 129 18.96 11.18 14.15
C ILE A 129 18.68 9.82 14.84
N PHE A 130 19.55 8.82 14.65
CA PHE A 130 19.48 7.44 15.16
C PHE A 130 20.07 7.24 16.56
N TRP A 131 19.31 7.51 17.64
CA TRP A 131 19.81 7.25 19.00
C TRP A 131 19.16 6.07 19.72
N ARG A 132 17.87 5.79 19.49
CA ARG A 132 17.14 4.72 20.19
C ARG A 132 16.41 3.74 19.26
N LEU A 133 15.98 4.22 18.10
CA LEU A 133 15.31 3.41 17.10
C LEU A 133 16.35 2.66 16.28
N LYS A 134 16.30 1.33 16.34
CA LYS A 134 17.21 0.44 15.60
C LYS A 134 16.42 -0.36 14.59
N SER A 135 16.91 -0.42 13.37
CA SER A 135 16.45 -1.32 12.33
C SER A 135 17.68 -1.89 11.62
N PRO A 136 17.86 -3.23 11.57
CA PRO A 136 18.93 -3.84 10.79
C PRO A 136 18.88 -3.47 9.31
N VAL A 137 17.67 -3.26 8.76
CA VAL A 137 17.50 -2.82 7.37
C VAL A 137 17.96 -1.38 7.21
N ALA A 138 17.62 -0.48 8.13
CA ALA A 138 18.08 0.91 8.07
C ALA A 138 19.60 1.04 8.20
N GLU A 139 20.23 0.20 9.05
CA GLU A 139 21.68 0.11 9.16
C GLU A 139 22.31 -0.37 7.84
N TYR A 140 21.74 -1.42 7.24
CA TYR A 140 22.17 -1.92 5.93
C TYR A 140 22.01 -0.84 4.83
N VAL A 141 20.88 -0.14 4.80
CA VAL A 141 20.64 0.98 3.86
C VAL A 141 21.71 2.05 4.03
N MET A 142 22.00 2.47 5.26
CA MET A 142 23.02 3.47 5.55
C MET A 142 24.41 3.07 5.05
N GLU A 143 24.74 1.79 5.11
CA GLU A 143 26.03 1.26 4.63
C GLU A 143 26.09 1.18 3.09
N HIS A 144 24.99 0.77 2.45
CA HIS A 144 24.98 0.37 1.03
C HIS A 144 24.29 1.36 0.07
N TRP A 145 23.64 2.43 0.53
CA TRP A 145 22.84 3.34 -0.32
C TRP A 145 23.56 3.96 -1.52
N LYS A 146 24.89 4.07 -1.46
CA LYS A 146 25.71 4.60 -2.57
C LYS A 146 25.94 3.57 -3.68
N GLU A 147 25.74 2.28 -3.42
CA GLU A 147 26.00 1.19 -4.36
C GLU A 147 24.92 1.11 -5.44
N ASP A 148 25.33 0.82 -6.67
CA ASP A 148 24.42 0.73 -7.82
C ASP A 148 23.54 -0.52 -7.77
N CYS A 149 24.09 -1.66 -7.34
CA CYS A 149 23.31 -2.89 -7.13
C CYS A 149 22.24 -2.71 -6.04
N PHE A 150 22.58 -2.06 -4.93
CA PHE A 150 21.61 -1.80 -3.87
C PHE A 150 20.56 -0.75 -4.26
N PHE A 151 20.94 0.26 -5.04
CA PHE A 151 19.97 1.19 -5.64
C PHE A 151 18.95 0.44 -6.52
N GLY A 152 19.41 -0.48 -7.37
CA GLY A 152 18.52 -1.31 -8.20
C GLY A 152 17.68 -2.30 -7.37
N PHE A 153 18.28 -2.93 -6.35
CA PHE A 153 17.61 -3.87 -5.45
C PHE A 153 16.36 -3.27 -4.79
N GLN A 154 16.40 -1.98 -4.43
CA GLN A 154 15.27 -1.30 -3.79
C GLN A 154 14.02 -1.17 -4.69
N PHE A 155 14.16 -1.22 -6.02
CA PHE A 155 12.99 -1.27 -6.93
C PHE A 155 12.30 -2.63 -6.93
N LEU A 156 12.96 -3.65 -6.38
CA LEU A 156 12.44 -5.02 -6.27
C LEU A 156 11.95 -5.33 -4.87
N ASN A 157 12.67 -4.87 -3.84
CA ASN A 157 12.48 -5.34 -2.47
C ASN A 157 12.45 -4.20 -1.45
N GLY A 158 12.47 -2.95 -1.90
CA GLY A 158 12.33 -1.76 -1.05
C GLY A 158 10.87 -1.43 -0.72
N SER A 159 10.61 -0.19 -0.29
CA SER A 159 9.24 0.26 0.08
C SER A 159 8.26 0.37 -1.09
N ASN A 160 8.74 0.49 -2.34
CA ASN A 160 7.89 0.68 -3.51
C ASN A 160 8.19 -0.33 -4.64
N PRO A 161 7.98 -1.63 -4.40
CA PRO A 161 8.43 -2.68 -5.31
C PRO A 161 7.45 -2.93 -6.46
N THR A 162 6.70 -1.93 -6.93
CA THR A 162 5.57 -2.11 -7.87
C THR A 162 5.73 -1.41 -9.21
N MET A 163 6.75 -0.55 -9.36
CA MET A 163 6.84 0.38 -10.48
C MET A 163 7.71 -0.12 -11.64
N ILE A 164 8.67 -1.01 -11.38
CA ILE A 164 9.62 -1.46 -12.40
C ILE A 164 8.92 -2.22 -13.53
N GLN A 165 9.28 -1.89 -14.77
CA GLN A 165 8.75 -2.51 -15.98
C GLN A 165 9.88 -2.85 -16.96
N GLN A 166 9.71 -3.95 -17.70
CA GLN A 166 10.62 -4.37 -18.76
C GLN A 166 10.59 -3.38 -19.93
N CYS A 167 11.76 -3.00 -20.42
CA CYS A 167 11.94 -2.02 -21.48
C CYS A 167 12.32 -2.70 -22.79
N GLN A 168 11.33 -2.95 -23.65
CA GLN A 168 11.55 -3.53 -24.98
C GLN A 168 11.97 -2.47 -26.01
N ARG A 169 11.65 -1.20 -25.77
CA ARG A 169 12.07 -0.06 -26.60
C ARG A 169 12.29 1.17 -25.73
N LEU A 170 13.40 1.88 -25.95
CA LEU A 170 13.65 3.14 -25.27
C LEU A 170 12.55 4.17 -25.60
N PRO A 171 12.05 4.91 -24.61
CA PRO A 171 11.18 6.07 -24.84
C PRO A 171 11.88 7.09 -25.74
N ARG A 172 11.13 7.75 -26.64
CA ARG A 172 11.69 8.73 -27.59
C ARG A 172 12.31 9.93 -26.90
N ASN A 173 11.80 10.27 -25.72
CA ASN A 173 12.26 11.36 -24.88
C ASN A 173 13.43 10.95 -23.96
N PHE A 174 13.96 9.74 -24.09
CA PHE A 174 15.13 9.25 -23.35
C PHE A 174 16.27 8.86 -24.31
N PRO A 175 17.10 9.82 -24.76
CA PRO A 175 18.08 9.63 -25.83
C PRO A 175 19.36 8.92 -25.35
N VAL A 176 19.21 7.74 -24.75
CA VAL A 176 20.34 6.86 -24.38
C VAL A 176 20.84 6.14 -25.63
N SER A 177 22.12 6.27 -25.95
CA SER A 177 22.76 5.51 -27.02
C SER A 177 23.41 4.23 -26.50
N ALA A 178 23.67 3.27 -27.39
CA ALA A 178 24.38 2.03 -27.03
C ALA A 178 25.78 2.33 -26.46
N ASP A 179 26.50 3.27 -27.07
CA ASP A 179 27.85 3.65 -26.65
C ASP A 179 27.88 4.23 -25.23
N MET A 180 26.85 4.99 -24.83
CA MET A 180 26.75 5.59 -23.50
C MET A 180 26.77 4.55 -22.38
N VAL A 181 26.14 3.39 -22.59
CA VAL A 181 25.95 2.38 -21.55
C VAL A 181 26.80 1.14 -21.73
N GLN A 182 27.54 1.04 -22.85
CA GLN A 182 28.31 -0.17 -23.20
C GLN A 182 29.31 -0.59 -22.13
N ALA A 183 29.92 0.37 -21.43
CA ALA A 183 30.88 0.10 -20.35
C ALA A 183 30.25 -0.53 -19.10
N SER A 184 28.93 -0.38 -18.91
CA SER A 184 28.19 -0.94 -17.78
C SER A 184 27.55 -2.29 -18.09
N LEU A 185 27.54 -2.72 -19.36
CA LEU A 185 27.03 -4.01 -19.80
C LEU A 185 28.08 -5.11 -19.64
N GLN A 186 27.63 -6.37 -19.58
CA GLN A 186 28.53 -7.52 -19.60
C GLN A 186 29.35 -7.56 -20.91
N ALA A 187 30.59 -7.99 -20.84
CA ALA A 187 31.44 -8.18 -22.02
C ALA A 187 30.76 -9.10 -23.07
N GLY A 188 30.84 -8.71 -24.35
CA GLY A 188 30.30 -9.49 -25.46
C GLY A 188 28.83 -9.23 -25.81
N THR A 189 28.14 -8.38 -25.04
CA THR A 189 26.76 -7.97 -25.33
C THR A 189 26.64 -6.51 -25.77
N THR A 190 25.43 -6.09 -26.11
CA THR A 190 25.07 -4.72 -26.51
C THR A 190 23.70 -4.39 -25.94
N LEU A 191 23.39 -3.09 -25.80
CA LEU A 191 22.07 -2.67 -25.30
C LEU A 191 20.91 -3.31 -26.09
N SER A 192 21.00 -3.36 -27.43
CA SER A 192 19.96 -3.98 -28.25
C SER A 192 19.80 -5.48 -28.02
N LYS A 193 20.90 -6.21 -27.78
CA LYS A 193 20.83 -7.64 -27.45
C LYS A 193 20.15 -7.86 -26.10
N GLU A 194 20.52 -7.08 -25.08
CA GLU A 194 19.93 -7.19 -23.75
C GLU A 194 18.45 -6.79 -23.71
N MET A 195 18.05 -5.76 -24.47
CA MET A 195 16.63 -5.39 -24.62
C MET A 195 15.82 -6.51 -25.27
N LYS A 196 16.35 -7.15 -26.32
CA LYS A 196 15.70 -8.31 -26.98
C LYS A 196 15.64 -9.54 -26.07
N ALA A 197 16.65 -9.73 -25.23
CA ALA A 197 16.68 -10.80 -24.24
C ALA A 197 15.72 -10.54 -23.06
N GLY A 198 15.27 -9.28 -22.88
CA GLY A 198 14.36 -8.89 -21.81
C GLY A 198 15.06 -8.50 -20.50
N ASN A 199 16.36 -8.19 -20.55
CA ASN A 199 17.18 -7.89 -19.36
C ASN A 199 17.28 -6.40 -19.04
N ILE A 200 16.60 -5.54 -19.83
CA ILE A 200 16.61 -4.08 -19.64
C ILE A 200 15.25 -3.64 -19.11
N TYR A 201 15.27 -2.78 -18.09
CA TYR A 201 14.09 -2.32 -17.36
C TYR A 201 14.09 -0.80 -17.27
N LEU A 202 12.92 -0.21 -17.00
CA LEU A 202 12.72 1.23 -16.92
C LEU A 202 11.89 1.56 -15.69
N MET A 203 12.34 2.56 -14.95
CA MET A 203 11.50 3.33 -14.02
C MET A 203 11.17 4.66 -14.69
N ASP A 204 9.89 4.93 -14.91
CA ASP A 204 9.40 6.15 -15.54
C ASP A 204 8.47 6.92 -14.59
N TYR A 205 8.89 8.12 -14.22
CA TYR A 205 8.20 8.98 -13.27
C TYR A 205 7.45 10.12 -13.96
N ALA A 206 7.10 9.95 -15.23
CA ALA A 206 6.37 10.94 -16.04
C ALA A 206 5.11 11.50 -15.35
N ILE A 207 4.48 10.73 -14.46
CA ILE A 207 3.30 11.18 -13.71
C ILE A 207 3.56 12.41 -12.82
N LEU A 208 4.80 12.59 -12.37
CA LEU A 208 5.24 13.74 -11.59
C LEU A 208 5.46 15.00 -12.44
N ASP A 209 5.53 14.87 -13.77
CA ASP A 209 5.84 15.99 -14.65
C ASP A 209 4.76 17.07 -14.60
N GLY A 210 5.20 18.33 -14.55
CA GLY A 210 4.33 19.50 -14.44
C GLY A 210 3.62 19.67 -13.09
N LEU A 211 3.88 18.86 -12.08
CA LEU A 211 3.31 19.09 -10.74
C LEU A 211 3.94 20.32 -10.07
N PRO A 212 3.16 21.13 -9.32
CA PRO A 212 3.70 22.25 -8.56
C PRO A 212 4.51 21.73 -7.37
N ALA A 213 5.79 22.05 -7.31
CA ALA A 213 6.60 21.75 -6.13
C ALA A 213 6.16 22.61 -4.93
N ASN A 214 6.24 22.03 -3.74
CA ASN A 214 5.80 22.66 -2.50
C ASN A 214 6.67 23.88 -2.11
N VAL A 215 6.16 24.70 -1.20
CA VAL A 215 6.88 25.77 -0.52
C VAL A 215 6.79 25.50 0.98
N ILE A 216 7.95 25.28 1.61
CA ILE A 216 8.06 24.95 3.03
C ILE A 216 8.77 26.12 3.72
N GLN A 217 8.10 26.74 4.70
CA GLN A 217 8.63 27.90 5.44
C GLN A 217 9.16 29.03 4.52
N GLY A 218 8.43 29.32 3.44
CA GLY A 218 8.80 30.33 2.45
C GLY A 218 9.92 29.92 1.48
N LYS A 219 10.50 28.72 1.62
CA LYS A 219 11.54 28.20 0.73
C LYS A 219 10.94 27.26 -0.31
N LYS A 220 11.20 27.54 -1.58
CA LYS A 220 10.78 26.69 -2.70
C LYS A 220 11.45 25.33 -2.61
N GLN A 221 10.64 24.28 -2.69
CA GLN A 221 11.11 22.90 -2.87
C GLN A 221 11.07 22.56 -4.35
N HIS A 222 11.60 21.39 -4.70
CA HIS A 222 11.78 20.98 -6.09
C HIS A 222 11.33 19.53 -6.30
N LEU A 223 10.88 19.27 -7.53
CA LEU A 223 10.45 17.97 -8.03
C LEU A 223 11.13 17.70 -9.36
N THR A 224 11.33 16.41 -9.64
CA THR A 224 11.76 15.90 -10.94
C THR A 224 10.79 14.82 -11.41
N ALA A 225 10.84 14.49 -12.70
CA ALA A 225 10.08 13.39 -13.29
C ALA A 225 11.06 12.48 -14.07
N PRO A 226 11.93 11.75 -13.36
CA PRO A 226 13.05 11.08 -13.98
C PRO A 226 12.65 9.90 -14.89
N LEU A 227 13.60 9.48 -15.70
CA LEU A 227 13.65 8.20 -16.41
C LEU A 227 14.93 7.49 -15.95
N CYS A 228 14.82 6.28 -15.43
CA CYS A 228 15.97 5.49 -14.99
C CYS A 228 15.99 4.15 -15.73
N LEU A 229 17.00 3.95 -16.58
CA LEU A 229 17.23 2.70 -17.29
C LEU A 229 18.02 1.75 -16.39
N LEU A 230 17.61 0.50 -16.30
CA LEU A 230 18.27 -0.53 -15.49
C LEU A 230 18.61 -1.76 -16.33
N TYR A 231 19.60 -2.51 -15.87
CA TYR A 231 20.06 -3.76 -16.46
C TYR A 231 20.12 -4.84 -15.39
N GLU A 232 19.47 -5.97 -15.66
CA GLU A 232 19.67 -7.19 -14.89
C GLU A 232 21.01 -7.82 -15.29
N HIS A 233 22.07 -7.35 -14.63
CA HIS A 233 23.42 -7.84 -14.85
C HIS A 233 23.56 -9.26 -14.26
N PRO A 234 24.18 -10.22 -14.97
CA PRO A 234 24.31 -11.61 -14.50
C PRO A 234 24.98 -11.71 -13.12
N ASP A 235 26.07 -10.95 -12.91
CA ASP A 235 26.88 -11.01 -11.69
C ASP A 235 26.56 -9.97 -10.61
N LYS A 236 25.87 -8.87 -10.96
CA LYS A 236 25.69 -7.70 -10.06
C LYS A 236 24.24 -7.48 -9.64
N GLY A 237 23.33 -8.33 -10.10
CA GLY A 237 21.89 -8.11 -9.98
C GLY A 237 21.42 -6.94 -10.83
N LEU A 238 20.33 -6.30 -10.41
CA LEU A 238 19.76 -5.15 -11.11
C LEU A 238 20.58 -3.89 -10.82
N ILE A 239 21.14 -3.26 -11.86
CA ILE A 239 21.95 -2.04 -11.76
C ILE A 239 21.41 -0.92 -12.66
N PRO A 240 21.49 0.36 -12.23
CA PRO A 240 21.20 1.51 -13.09
C PRO A 240 22.25 1.70 -14.20
N LEU A 241 21.78 1.96 -15.42
CA LEU A 241 22.61 2.27 -16.58
C LEU A 241 22.64 3.76 -16.92
N ALA A 242 21.49 4.43 -16.81
CA ALA A 242 21.34 5.83 -17.21
C ALA A 242 20.17 6.47 -16.47
N ILE A 243 20.30 7.75 -16.13
CA ILE A 243 19.25 8.56 -15.49
C ILE A 243 19.09 9.88 -16.23
N GLN A 244 17.87 10.24 -16.61
CA GLN A 244 17.52 11.60 -17.06
C GLN A 244 16.51 12.19 -16.07
N LEU A 245 16.77 13.37 -15.52
CA LEU A 245 15.94 13.93 -14.43
C LEU A 245 14.64 14.60 -14.89
N GLY A 246 14.54 14.99 -16.16
CA GLY A 246 13.33 15.55 -16.75
C GLY A 246 12.78 14.69 -17.88
N GLN A 247 11.48 14.85 -18.17
CA GLN A 247 10.82 14.17 -19.30
C GLN A 247 11.16 14.79 -20.66
N THR A 248 11.67 16.02 -20.70
CA THR A 248 12.09 16.69 -21.95
C THR A 248 13.62 16.65 -22.07
N PRO A 249 14.19 15.96 -23.08
CA PRO A 249 15.63 15.88 -23.25
C PRO A 249 16.21 17.22 -23.69
N GLY A 250 17.47 17.48 -23.33
CA GLY A 250 18.21 18.65 -23.80
C GLY A 250 19.35 19.04 -22.86
N PRO A 251 20.08 20.14 -23.17
CA PRO A 251 21.25 20.56 -22.39
C PRO A 251 20.96 20.82 -20.90
N LYS A 252 19.71 21.15 -20.55
CA LYS A 252 19.27 21.39 -19.17
C LYS A 252 18.77 20.13 -18.44
N SER A 253 18.66 19.01 -19.14
CA SER A 253 18.29 17.71 -18.59
C SER A 253 19.24 16.65 -19.15
N PRO A 254 20.53 16.69 -18.78
CA PRO A 254 21.51 15.74 -19.28
C PRO A 254 21.16 14.31 -18.83
N VAL A 255 21.63 13.33 -19.60
CA VAL A 255 21.57 11.92 -19.22
C VAL A 255 22.81 11.61 -18.37
N TYR A 256 22.61 11.29 -17.10
CA TYR A 256 23.63 10.85 -16.16
C TYR A 256 23.95 9.37 -16.35
N LEU A 257 25.22 9.01 -16.18
CA LEU A 257 25.77 7.67 -16.35
C LEU A 257 26.65 7.31 -15.14
N PRO A 258 26.83 6.02 -14.82
CA PRO A 258 27.76 5.57 -13.78
C PRO A 258 29.22 6.02 -14.00
N SER A 259 29.58 6.34 -15.24
CA SER A 259 30.91 6.83 -15.63
C SER A 259 31.12 8.34 -15.46
N ASP A 260 30.07 9.09 -15.12
CA ASP A 260 30.15 10.53 -14.86
C ASP A 260 30.89 10.84 -13.54
N PRO A 261 31.22 12.12 -13.24
CA PRO A 261 31.76 12.48 -11.94
C PRO A 261 30.97 11.85 -10.78
N PRO A 262 31.62 11.20 -9.79
CA PRO A 262 30.94 10.36 -8.81
C PRO A 262 29.80 11.06 -8.05
N LEU A 263 29.95 12.36 -7.75
CA LEU A 263 28.93 13.14 -7.05
C LEU A 263 27.74 13.49 -7.95
N ALA A 264 27.96 13.69 -9.25
CA ALA A 264 26.89 13.91 -10.21
C ALA A 264 26.04 12.64 -10.37
N TRP A 265 26.69 11.47 -10.47
CA TRP A 265 25.99 10.20 -10.48
C TRP A 265 25.19 9.96 -9.19
N LEU A 266 25.82 10.17 -8.04
CA LEU A 266 25.17 10.05 -6.74
C LEU A 266 23.94 10.95 -6.62
N LEU A 267 24.06 12.24 -6.95
CA LEU A 267 22.93 13.18 -6.88
C LEU A 267 21.80 12.79 -7.83
N SER A 268 22.10 12.28 -9.03
CA SER A 268 21.08 11.80 -9.95
C SER A 268 20.26 10.63 -9.37
N LYS A 269 20.92 9.70 -8.66
CA LYS A 269 20.24 8.61 -7.95
C LYS A 269 19.40 9.13 -6.78
N ILE A 270 19.89 10.11 -6.02
CA ILE A 270 19.12 10.76 -4.94
C ILE A 270 17.83 11.38 -5.49
N TRP A 271 17.87 12.04 -6.65
CA TRP A 271 16.66 12.58 -7.28
C TRP A 271 15.66 11.50 -7.73
N VAL A 272 16.14 10.36 -8.22
CA VAL A 272 15.26 9.22 -8.50
C VAL A 272 14.62 8.71 -7.21
N ARG A 273 15.38 8.59 -6.11
CA ARG A 273 14.84 8.18 -4.81
C ARG A 273 13.86 9.20 -4.20
N ASN A 274 14.08 10.50 -4.42
CA ASN A 274 13.10 11.53 -4.06
C ASN A 274 11.79 11.32 -4.80
N SER A 275 11.87 11.07 -6.11
CA SER A 275 10.71 10.85 -6.99
C SER A 275 9.96 9.56 -6.60
N GLU A 276 10.70 8.50 -6.26
CA GLU A 276 10.14 7.29 -5.64
C GLU A 276 9.38 7.60 -4.38
N PHE A 277 9.96 8.35 -3.44
CA PHE A 277 9.28 8.69 -2.19
C PHE A 277 7.93 9.39 -2.45
N GLN A 278 7.87 10.31 -3.43
CA GLN A 278 6.62 11.00 -3.74
C GLN A 278 5.54 10.04 -4.29
N ILE A 279 5.90 9.17 -5.24
CA ILE A 279 4.96 8.18 -5.81
C ILE A 279 4.56 7.15 -4.76
N PHE A 280 5.53 6.64 -4.03
CA PHE A 280 5.37 5.66 -2.97
C PHE A 280 4.31 6.11 -1.96
N GLN A 281 4.48 7.31 -1.39
CA GLN A 281 3.57 7.80 -0.35
C GLN A 281 2.17 8.11 -0.89
N ILE A 282 2.08 8.76 -2.05
CA ILE A 282 0.80 9.32 -2.52
C ILE A 282 0.01 8.34 -3.38
N LEU A 283 0.69 7.54 -4.21
CA LEU A 283 0.06 6.61 -5.12
C LEU A 283 0.06 5.20 -4.54
N THR A 284 1.24 4.58 -4.39
CA THR A 284 1.32 3.16 -4.04
C THR A 284 0.75 2.86 -2.65
N HIS A 285 1.02 3.74 -1.68
CA HIS A 285 0.52 3.61 -0.32
C HIS A 285 -0.89 4.22 -0.20
N LEU A 286 -1.03 5.56 -0.20
CA LEU A 286 -2.32 6.21 0.06
C LEU A 286 -3.42 5.85 -0.95
N LEU A 287 -3.21 6.07 -2.24
CA LEU A 287 -4.28 5.86 -3.23
C LEU A 287 -4.60 4.37 -3.40
N CYS A 288 -3.58 3.56 -3.72
CA CYS A 288 -3.76 2.17 -4.14
C CYS A 288 -4.11 1.20 -3.01
N THR A 289 -3.94 1.60 -1.75
CA THR A 289 -4.38 0.79 -0.60
C THR A 289 -5.51 1.49 0.15
N HIS A 290 -5.21 2.54 0.92
CA HIS A 290 -6.17 3.22 1.79
C HIS A 290 -7.43 3.68 1.06
N LEU A 291 -7.31 4.57 0.08
CA LEU A 291 -8.49 5.21 -0.53
C LEU A 291 -9.31 4.21 -1.34
N MET A 292 -8.65 3.30 -2.05
CA MET A 292 -9.33 2.26 -2.79
C MET A 292 -10.06 1.27 -1.89
N MET A 293 -9.45 0.83 -0.78
CA MET A 293 -10.08 -0.14 0.12
C MET A 293 -11.19 0.47 0.97
N GLU A 294 -11.15 1.78 1.23
CA GLU A 294 -12.27 2.48 1.83
C GLU A 294 -13.55 2.40 0.98
N VAL A 295 -13.45 2.42 -0.36
CA VAL A 295 -14.61 2.21 -1.23
C VAL A 295 -15.29 0.87 -0.94
N PHE A 296 -14.50 -0.20 -0.86
CA PHE A 296 -15.03 -1.53 -0.53
C PHE A 296 -15.60 -1.57 0.89
N CYS A 297 -14.98 -0.85 1.84
CA CYS A 297 -15.48 -0.78 3.21
C CYS A 297 -16.88 -0.14 3.29
N VAL A 298 -17.03 1.05 2.71
CA VAL A 298 -18.29 1.80 2.70
C VAL A 298 -19.38 1.01 1.99
N ALA A 299 -19.11 0.46 0.79
CA ALA A 299 -20.09 -0.35 0.06
C ALA A 299 -20.48 -1.63 0.81
N THR A 300 -19.53 -2.33 1.45
CA THR A 300 -19.81 -3.54 2.23
C THR A 300 -20.75 -3.25 3.39
N LEU A 301 -20.51 -2.16 4.12
CA LEU A 301 -21.39 -1.74 5.22
C LEU A 301 -22.77 -1.31 4.70
N ARG A 302 -22.87 -0.69 3.52
CA ARG A 302 -24.13 -0.18 2.98
C ARG A 302 -25.02 -1.23 2.32
N GLN A 303 -24.43 -2.25 1.69
CA GLN A 303 -25.16 -3.15 0.79
C GLN A 303 -25.23 -4.60 1.28
N LEU A 304 -24.35 -5.01 2.20
CA LEU A 304 -24.31 -6.39 2.68
C LEU A 304 -24.73 -6.47 4.16
N PRO A 305 -25.80 -7.20 4.49
CA PRO A 305 -26.22 -7.37 5.88
C PRO A 305 -25.23 -8.27 6.64
N ALA A 306 -25.20 -8.17 7.96
CA ALA A 306 -24.22 -8.87 8.81
C ALA A 306 -24.27 -10.42 8.68
N VAL A 307 -25.42 -10.94 8.25
CA VAL A 307 -25.64 -12.39 8.01
C VAL A 307 -25.10 -12.85 6.65
N HIS A 308 -24.78 -11.94 5.73
CA HIS A 308 -24.35 -12.27 4.38
C HIS A 308 -22.94 -12.91 4.39
N PRO A 309 -22.69 -13.99 3.61
CA PRO A 309 -21.39 -14.66 3.60
C PRO A 309 -20.24 -13.74 3.19
N VAL A 310 -20.45 -12.86 2.19
CA VAL A 310 -19.43 -11.88 1.78
C VAL A 310 -19.16 -10.83 2.86
N TYR A 311 -20.16 -10.40 3.63
CA TYR A 311 -19.95 -9.51 4.77
C TYR A 311 -19.05 -10.18 5.82
N LYS A 312 -19.40 -11.41 6.21
CA LYS A 312 -18.66 -12.18 7.21
C LYS A 312 -17.21 -12.44 6.79
N LEU A 313 -16.98 -12.67 5.49
CA LEU A 313 -15.64 -12.84 4.93
C LEU A 313 -14.84 -11.53 4.96
N LEU A 314 -15.43 -10.41 4.51
CA LEU A 314 -14.68 -9.16 4.36
C LEU A 314 -14.50 -8.38 5.66
N THR A 315 -15.43 -8.45 6.60
CA THR A 315 -15.42 -7.59 7.80
C THR A 315 -14.11 -7.62 8.61
N PRO A 316 -13.39 -8.76 8.78
CA PRO A 316 -12.09 -8.75 9.47
C PRO A 316 -11.00 -7.97 8.70
N HIS A 317 -11.14 -7.85 7.38
CA HIS A 317 -10.21 -7.16 6.48
C HIS A 317 -10.54 -5.67 6.28
N LEU A 318 -11.61 -5.18 6.90
CA LEU A 318 -12.05 -3.79 6.82
C LEU A 318 -11.87 -3.03 8.15
N ARG A 319 -11.45 -3.74 9.21
CA ARG A 319 -11.29 -3.19 10.55
C ARG A 319 -10.42 -1.94 10.52
N TYR A 320 -10.94 -0.87 11.10
CA TYR A 320 -10.32 0.46 11.24
C TYR A 320 -9.97 1.25 9.97
N THR A 321 -10.17 0.71 8.77
CA THR A 321 -9.83 1.42 7.53
C THR A 321 -10.54 2.77 7.42
N LEU A 322 -11.80 2.87 7.87
CA LEU A 322 -12.55 4.14 7.87
C LEU A 322 -11.99 5.16 8.87
N GLU A 323 -11.63 4.72 10.08
CA GLU A 323 -11.00 5.57 11.11
C GLU A 323 -9.67 6.14 10.62
N ILE A 324 -8.75 5.26 10.18
CA ILE A 324 -7.41 5.70 9.78
C ILE A 324 -7.45 6.60 8.55
N ASN A 325 -8.33 6.35 7.58
CA ASN A 325 -8.46 7.22 6.42
C ASN A 325 -9.07 8.58 6.77
N THR A 326 -10.02 8.62 7.71
CA THR A 326 -10.60 9.87 8.19
C THR A 326 -9.57 10.71 8.94
N ARG A 327 -8.73 10.07 9.77
CA ARG A 327 -7.56 10.72 10.40
C ARG A 327 -6.54 11.15 9.36
N GLY A 328 -6.25 10.33 8.34
CA GLY A 328 -5.35 10.66 7.25
C GLY A 328 -5.78 11.92 6.50
N ARG A 329 -7.05 12.02 6.11
CA ARG A 329 -7.62 13.22 5.46
C ARG A 329 -7.46 14.48 6.32
N SER A 330 -7.78 14.40 7.61
CA SER A 330 -7.76 15.57 8.49
C SER A 330 -6.35 15.98 8.97
N GLN A 331 -5.44 15.02 9.16
CA GLN A 331 -4.14 15.24 9.83
C GLN A 331 -2.92 15.12 8.90
N LEU A 332 -2.97 14.25 7.88
CA LEU A 332 -1.82 13.95 7.00
C LEU A 332 -1.85 14.69 5.67
N ILE A 333 -3.02 14.89 5.05
CA ILE A 333 -3.11 15.44 3.67
C ILE A 333 -3.96 16.72 3.51
N SER A 334 -4.49 17.28 4.61
CA SER A 334 -5.18 18.58 4.63
C SER A 334 -4.23 19.77 4.37
N GLU A 335 -4.79 20.98 4.22
CA GLU A 335 -4.03 22.18 3.84
C GLU A 335 -2.90 22.56 4.82
N ASP A 336 -3.07 22.29 6.11
CA ASP A 336 -2.09 22.58 7.18
C ASP A 336 -1.38 21.32 7.71
N SER A 337 -1.49 20.22 6.97
CA SER A 337 -1.11 18.88 7.41
C SER A 337 0.40 18.67 7.55
N ILE A 338 0.75 17.48 8.03
CA ILE A 338 2.12 17.02 8.09
C ILE A 338 2.78 17.03 6.70
N PHE A 339 2.19 16.40 5.66
CA PHE A 339 2.84 16.34 4.33
C PHE A 339 3.13 17.72 3.74
N LYS A 340 2.24 18.71 3.96
CA LYS A 340 2.47 20.10 3.54
C LYS A 340 3.77 20.68 4.13
N ARG A 341 4.18 20.24 5.31
CA ARG A 341 5.33 20.80 6.05
C ARG A 341 6.66 20.14 5.71
N VAL A 342 6.67 18.95 5.08
CA VAL A 342 7.90 18.14 4.91
C VAL A 342 8.17 17.67 3.49
N SER A 343 7.16 17.39 2.65
CA SER A 343 7.36 16.74 1.33
C SER A 343 7.36 17.72 0.14
N SER A 344 8.11 17.37 -0.92
CA SER A 344 8.10 18.10 -2.20
C SER A 344 6.73 18.12 -2.88
N THR A 345 5.91 17.07 -2.73
CA THR A 345 4.51 17.03 -3.23
C THR A 345 3.49 17.48 -2.18
N GLY A 346 3.88 18.18 -1.12
CA GLY A 346 2.94 18.73 -0.14
C GLY A 346 2.01 19.83 -0.70
N GLY A 347 0.85 20.01 -0.08
CA GLY A 347 -0.16 20.97 -0.52
C GLY A 347 -0.94 20.50 -1.75
N PRO A 348 -1.25 21.38 -2.75
CA PRO A 348 -2.09 21.01 -3.89
C PRO A 348 -1.56 19.83 -4.72
N ALA A 349 -0.25 19.60 -4.71
CA ALA A 349 0.38 18.51 -5.45
C ALA A 349 -0.05 17.12 -4.95
N ILE A 350 -0.45 16.96 -3.69
CA ILE A 350 -0.98 15.70 -3.15
C ILE A 350 -2.20 15.30 -3.99
N LEU A 351 -3.20 16.19 -4.05
CA LEU A 351 -4.43 15.94 -4.76
C LEU A 351 -4.21 15.77 -6.26
N LEU A 352 -3.40 16.65 -6.88
CA LEU A 352 -3.12 16.57 -8.32
C LEU A 352 -2.43 15.25 -8.70
N LEU A 353 -1.49 14.77 -7.87
CA LEU A 353 -0.82 13.49 -8.09
C LEU A 353 -1.81 12.34 -7.91
N SER A 354 -2.59 12.32 -6.82
CA SER A 354 -3.63 11.30 -6.61
C SER A 354 -4.65 11.26 -7.74
N GLN A 355 -5.08 12.41 -8.25
CA GLN A 355 -5.99 12.50 -9.40
C GLN A 355 -5.38 11.92 -10.67
N LYS A 356 -4.11 12.26 -10.98
CA LYS A 356 -3.40 11.67 -12.12
C LYS A 356 -3.27 10.16 -11.96
N GLY A 357 -2.88 9.68 -10.78
CA GLY A 357 -2.74 8.25 -10.49
C GLY A 357 -4.05 7.51 -10.65
N TYR A 358 -5.12 8.06 -10.08
CA TYR A 358 -6.46 7.49 -10.14
C TYR A 358 -6.94 7.27 -11.57
N GLN A 359 -6.72 8.24 -12.47
CA GLN A 359 -7.09 8.11 -13.88
C GLN A 359 -6.30 7.03 -14.65
N THR A 360 -5.19 6.53 -14.09
CA THR A 360 -4.35 5.50 -14.73
C THR A 360 -4.52 4.11 -14.12
N LEU A 361 -5.33 3.97 -13.05
CA LEU A 361 -5.56 2.69 -12.41
C LEU A 361 -6.37 1.74 -13.30
N SER A 362 -6.04 0.45 -13.20
CA SER A 362 -6.80 -0.62 -13.82
C SER A 362 -7.07 -1.72 -12.80
N TYR A 363 -8.22 -2.36 -12.85
CA TYR A 363 -8.58 -3.48 -12.00
C TYR A 363 -7.59 -4.64 -12.14
N GLU A 364 -7.06 -4.84 -13.35
CA GLU A 364 -5.98 -5.81 -13.59
C GLU A 364 -4.69 -5.48 -12.82
N SER A 365 -4.41 -4.21 -12.50
CA SER A 365 -3.20 -3.84 -11.73
C SER A 365 -3.29 -4.24 -10.27
N LEU A 366 -4.47 -4.59 -9.79
CA LEU A 366 -4.72 -5.04 -8.42
C LEU A 366 -4.65 -6.57 -8.29
N GLN A 367 -4.44 -7.27 -9.41
CA GLN A 367 -4.29 -8.72 -9.47
C GLN A 367 -2.80 -9.03 -9.68
N PRO A 368 -2.06 -9.45 -8.64
CA PRO A 368 -0.61 -9.59 -8.70
C PRO A 368 -0.10 -10.39 -9.91
N PRO A 369 -0.68 -11.56 -10.27
CA PRO A 369 -0.21 -12.31 -11.45
C PRO A 369 -0.31 -11.50 -12.75
N LEU A 370 -1.41 -10.75 -12.94
CA LEU A 370 -1.62 -9.94 -14.14
C LEU A 370 -0.70 -8.71 -14.15
N ASP A 371 -0.52 -8.06 -13.00
CA ASP A 371 0.37 -6.91 -12.88
C ASP A 371 1.82 -7.27 -13.21
N PHE A 372 2.37 -8.33 -12.59
CA PHE A 372 3.74 -8.77 -12.86
C PHE A 372 3.94 -9.22 -14.31
N GLN A 373 2.94 -9.87 -14.91
CA GLN A 373 2.96 -10.26 -16.33
C GLN A 373 2.98 -9.02 -17.23
N ARG A 374 2.08 -8.07 -17.00
CA ARG A 374 1.95 -6.84 -17.77
C ARG A 374 3.22 -5.99 -17.72
N ARG A 375 3.83 -5.86 -16.53
CA ARG A 375 5.12 -5.17 -16.36
C ARG A 375 6.30 -5.94 -16.95
N GLY A 376 6.13 -7.21 -17.34
CA GLY A 376 7.18 -8.03 -17.93
C GLY A 376 8.25 -8.49 -16.94
N VAL A 377 7.90 -8.60 -15.65
CA VAL A 377 8.85 -8.84 -14.55
C VAL A 377 8.67 -10.22 -13.89
N MET A 378 7.92 -11.12 -14.52
CA MET A 378 7.69 -12.50 -14.04
C MET A 378 8.97 -13.33 -13.90
N LYS A 379 10.04 -12.97 -14.63
CA LYS A 379 11.31 -13.72 -14.66
C LYS A 379 12.50 -12.99 -14.05
N LEU A 380 12.31 -11.74 -13.60
CA LEU A 380 13.35 -10.92 -13.00
C LEU A 380 13.88 -11.62 -11.72
N ARG A 381 15.20 -11.82 -11.63
CA ARG A 381 15.83 -12.48 -10.47
C ARG A 381 15.76 -11.62 -9.22
N ASP A 382 15.86 -12.27 -8.06
CA ASP A 382 15.94 -11.64 -6.74
C ASP A 382 14.80 -10.66 -6.43
N TYR A 383 13.61 -10.95 -6.97
CA TYR A 383 12.41 -10.14 -6.78
C TYR A 383 11.50 -10.79 -5.73
N PHE A 384 11.92 -10.72 -4.47
CA PHE A 384 11.30 -11.41 -3.34
C PHE A 384 9.86 -10.94 -3.08
N TYR A 385 9.58 -9.65 -3.27
CA TYR A 385 8.21 -9.13 -3.23
C TYR A 385 7.28 -9.88 -4.20
N ARG A 386 7.74 -10.17 -5.42
CA ARG A 386 6.96 -10.92 -6.40
C ARG A 386 6.70 -12.35 -5.94
N GLU A 387 7.75 -13.04 -5.52
CA GLU A 387 7.67 -14.43 -5.08
C GLU A 387 6.68 -14.59 -3.92
N ASP A 388 6.83 -13.75 -2.89
CA ASP A 388 5.98 -13.80 -1.70
C ASP A 388 4.55 -13.37 -2.02
N SER A 389 4.38 -12.31 -2.83
CA SER A 389 3.06 -11.85 -3.26
C SER A 389 2.29 -12.91 -4.05
N LEU A 390 2.96 -13.65 -4.95
CA LEU A 390 2.29 -14.70 -5.72
C LEU A 390 1.88 -15.89 -4.84
N MET A 391 2.73 -16.32 -3.90
CA MET A 391 2.36 -17.37 -2.95
C MET A 391 1.17 -16.97 -2.07
N LEU A 392 1.18 -15.74 -1.56
CA LEU A 392 0.10 -15.21 -0.73
C LEU A 392 -1.19 -14.99 -1.52
N TRP A 393 -1.08 -14.51 -2.76
CA TRP A 393 -2.22 -14.37 -3.67
C TRP A 393 -2.91 -15.72 -3.90
N ASP A 394 -2.15 -16.76 -4.23
CA ASP A 394 -2.69 -18.10 -4.47
C ASP A 394 -3.36 -18.69 -3.22
N ALA A 395 -2.78 -18.45 -2.03
CA ALA A 395 -3.37 -18.85 -0.76
C ALA A 395 -4.70 -18.13 -0.48
N ILE A 396 -4.76 -16.81 -0.70
CA ILE A 396 -5.97 -15.99 -0.55
C ILE A 396 -7.03 -16.41 -1.57
N GLN A 397 -6.67 -16.63 -2.84
CA GLN A 397 -7.57 -17.14 -3.88
C GLN A 397 -8.18 -18.48 -3.48
N SER A 398 -7.36 -19.41 -2.99
CA SER A 398 -7.82 -20.73 -2.56
C SER A 398 -8.78 -20.65 -1.37
N TYR A 399 -8.45 -19.82 -0.36
CA TYR A 399 -9.29 -19.55 0.81
C TYR A 399 -10.65 -18.97 0.42
N VAL A 400 -10.65 -17.91 -0.40
CA VAL A 400 -11.86 -17.26 -0.89
C VAL A 400 -12.68 -18.22 -1.75
N SER A 401 -12.05 -18.98 -2.64
CA SER A 401 -12.73 -19.97 -3.48
C SER A 401 -13.41 -21.06 -2.64
N GLY A 402 -12.74 -21.53 -1.59
CA GLY A 402 -13.29 -22.49 -0.63
C GLY A 402 -14.57 -21.96 0.01
N LEU A 403 -14.52 -20.76 0.60
CA LEU A 403 -15.68 -20.13 1.23
C LEU A 403 -16.80 -19.80 0.25
N VAL A 404 -16.49 -19.21 -0.90
CA VAL A 404 -17.51 -18.88 -1.93
C VAL A 404 -18.21 -20.16 -2.39
N SER A 405 -17.51 -21.28 -2.52
CA SER A 405 -18.11 -22.55 -2.94
C SER A 405 -19.09 -23.14 -1.93
N LEU A 406 -19.00 -22.78 -0.64
CA LEU A 406 -19.97 -23.21 0.37
C LEU A 406 -21.33 -22.53 0.21
N TYR A 407 -21.36 -21.29 -0.31
CA TYR A 407 -22.56 -20.47 -0.38
C TYR A 407 -23.07 -20.23 -1.81
N TYR A 408 -22.23 -20.37 -2.82
CA TYR A 408 -22.57 -20.22 -4.24
C TYR A 408 -22.22 -21.50 -4.99
N SER A 409 -23.24 -22.30 -5.30
CA SER A 409 -23.09 -23.58 -5.99
C SER A 409 -22.92 -23.39 -7.51
N SER A 410 -23.38 -22.26 -8.04
CA SER A 410 -23.35 -21.96 -9.47
C SER A 410 -23.11 -20.48 -9.75
N ASP A 411 -22.76 -20.15 -10.99
CA ASP A 411 -22.68 -18.76 -11.46
C ASP A 411 -24.07 -18.08 -11.42
N SER A 412 -25.14 -18.86 -11.60
CA SER A 412 -26.51 -18.36 -11.47
C SER A 412 -26.77 -17.82 -10.07
N ASP A 413 -26.28 -18.49 -9.02
CA ASP A 413 -26.43 -18.03 -7.64
C ASP A 413 -25.81 -16.64 -7.42
N VAL A 414 -24.69 -16.34 -8.10
CA VAL A 414 -24.02 -15.03 -8.04
C VAL A 414 -24.85 -13.97 -8.75
N THR A 415 -25.34 -14.28 -9.97
CA THR A 415 -26.15 -13.33 -10.75
C THR A 415 -27.50 -13.01 -10.10
N GLN A 416 -28.07 -13.94 -9.34
CA GLN A 416 -29.38 -13.79 -8.71
C GLN A 416 -29.31 -13.15 -7.31
N ASP A 417 -28.11 -12.98 -6.76
CA ASP A 417 -27.92 -12.36 -5.45
C ASP A 417 -28.03 -10.82 -5.55
N LEU A 418 -29.23 -10.29 -5.31
CA LEU A 418 -29.51 -8.86 -5.46
C LEU A 418 -28.65 -7.99 -4.53
N GLU A 419 -28.34 -8.44 -3.32
CA GLU A 419 -27.51 -7.69 -2.37
C GLU A 419 -26.08 -7.59 -2.90
N LEU A 420 -25.55 -8.70 -3.43
CA LEU A 420 -24.25 -8.72 -4.08
C LEU A 420 -24.20 -7.84 -5.34
N GLN A 421 -25.26 -7.85 -6.17
CA GLN A 421 -25.33 -6.99 -7.36
C GLN A 421 -25.49 -5.50 -7.00
N LEU A 422 -26.13 -5.17 -5.89
CA LEU A 422 -26.16 -3.79 -5.37
C LEU A 422 -24.81 -3.36 -4.81
N TRP A 423 -24.12 -4.26 -4.11
CA TRP A 423 -22.77 -4.03 -3.58
C TRP A 423 -21.76 -3.67 -4.67
N ILE A 424 -21.68 -4.46 -5.75
CA ILE A 424 -20.74 -4.15 -6.85
C ILE A 424 -21.11 -2.87 -7.61
N ARG A 425 -22.40 -2.54 -7.75
CA ARG A 425 -22.83 -1.25 -8.31
C ARG A 425 -22.45 -0.08 -7.41
N ASP A 426 -22.65 -0.17 -6.11
CA ASP A 426 -22.26 0.88 -5.16
C ASP A 426 -20.73 1.10 -5.17
N ILE A 427 -19.93 0.04 -5.38
CA ILE A 427 -18.47 0.16 -5.58
C ILE A 427 -18.13 0.90 -6.87
N THR A 428 -18.72 0.48 -7.99
CA THR A 428 -18.29 0.92 -9.33
C THR A 428 -18.92 2.22 -9.79
N GLU A 429 -20.20 2.44 -9.48
CA GLU A 429 -20.98 3.60 -9.93
C GLU A 429 -20.88 4.77 -8.94
N GLU A 430 -20.81 4.48 -7.63
CA GLU A 430 -20.69 5.51 -6.58
C GLU A 430 -19.25 5.69 -6.10
N GLY A 431 -18.65 4.63 -5.54
CA GLY A 431 -17.34 4.69 -4.90
C GLY A 431 -16.21 5.08 -5.86
N PHE A 432 -16.08 4.35 -6.96
CA PHE A 432 -15.11 4.60 -8.02
C PHE A 432 -15.64 5.56 -9.10
N GLY A 433 -16.42 6.57 -8.75
CA GLY A 433 -16.84 7.59 -9.72
C GLY A 433 -15.67 8.26 -10.45
N ASP A 434 -15.90 8.70 -11.70
CA ASP A 434 -14.92 9.43 -12.53
C ASP A 434 -13.66 8.65 -12.97
N ILE A 435 -13.67 7.31 -13.02
CA ILE A 435 -12.54 6.50 -13.55
C ILE A 435 -12.91 5.70 -14.82
N PRO A 436 -12.66 6.24 -16.02
CA PRO A 436 -13.20 5.65 -17.26
C PRO A 436 -12.57 4.30 -17.66
N LEU A 437 -11.35 4.00 -17.22
CA LEU A 437 -10.55 2.86 -17.69
C LEU A 437 -10.25 1.81 -16.60
N PHE A 438 -10.99 1.85 -15.48
CA PHE A 438 -10.70 0.92 -14.38
C PHE A 438 -10.97 -0.54 -14.77
N GLY A 439 -12.00 -0.82 -15.58
CA GLY A 439 -12.23 -2.18 -16.09
C GLY A 439 -12.80 -3.17 -15.07
N LEU A 440 -13.22 -2.72 -13.88
CA LEU A 440 -14.09 -3.50 -13.00
C LEU A 440 -15.54 -3.37 -13.48
N SER A 441 -16.20 -4.49 -13.72
CA SER A 441 -17.62 -4.55 -14.12
C SER A 441 -18.54 -4.11 -12.98
N SER A 442 -19.63 -3.41 -13.29
CA SER A 442 -20.71 -3.09 -12.35
C SER A 442 -21.68 -4.26 -12.09
N GLU A 443 -21.44 -5.41 -12.70
CA GLU A 443 -22.18 -6.65 -12.49
C GLU A 443 -21.21 -7.81 -12.27
N LEU A 444 -21.57 -8.74 -11.38
CA LEU A 444 -20.85 -10.00 -11.17
C LEU A 444 -21.64 -11.15 -11.81
N ARG A 445 -21.01 -11.84 -12.76
CA ARG A 445 -21.64 -12.87 -13.60
C ARG A 445 -21.23 -14.29 -13.25
N SER A 446 -20.14 -14.46 -12.51
CA SER A 446 -19.63 -15.79 -12.18
C SER A 446 -18.98 -15.86 -10.81
N ARG A 447 -18.87 -17.07 -10.28
CA ARG A 447 -18.11 -17.34 -9.05
C ARG A 447 -16.65 -16.97 -9.22
N LYS A 448 -16.07 -17.17 -10.40
CA LYS A 448 -14.68 -16.79 -10.68
C LYS A 448 -14.46 -15.28 -10.53
N GLU A 449 -15.38 -14.47 -11.04
CA GLU A 449 -15.33 -13.00 -10.90
C GLU A 449 -15.46 -12.59 -9.42
N LEU A 450 -16.43 -13.18 -8.70
CA LEU A 450 -16.62 -12.92 -7.27
C LEU A 450 -15.38 -13.29 -6.45
N VAL A 451 -14.84 -14.50 -6.64
CA VAL A 451 -13.63 -14.96 -5.95
C VAL A 451 -12.47 -14.03 -6.24
N THR A 452 -12.24 -13.67 -7.51
CA THR A 452 -11.15 -12.77 -7.88
C THR A 452 -11.28 -11.41 -7.22
N LEU A 453 -12.48 -10.81 -7.23
CA LEU A 453 -12.72 -9.51 -6.61
C LEU A 453 -12.50 -9.54 -5.10
N LEU A 454 -13.00 -10.56 -4.41
CA LEU A 454 -12.80 -10.72 -2.98
C LEU A 454 -11.32 -10.96 -2.64
N SER A 455 -10.60 -11.72 -3.46
CA SER A 455 -9.15 -11.88 -3.32
C SER A 455 -8.41 -10.56 -3.52
N VAL A 456 -8.82 -9.71 -4.47
CA VAL A 456 -8.26 -8.35 -4.64
C VAL A 456 -8.44 -7.54 -3.35
N VAL A 457 -9.63 -7.53 -2.77
CA VAL A 457 -9.91 -6.77 -1.54
C VAL A 457 -9.05 -7.28 -0.38
N ILE A 458 -9.06 -8.59 -0.12
CA ILE A 458 -8.31 -9.18 0.98
C ILE A 458 -6.80 -8.97 0.79
N PHE A 459 -6.28 -9.23 -0.41
CA PHE A 459 -4.85 -9.02 -0.71
C PHE A 459 -4.44 -7.55 -0.56
N THR A 460 -5.27 -6.61 -1.01
CA THR A 460 -4.93 -5.20 -0.95
C THR A 460 -4.97 -4.66 0.48
N CYS A 461 -5.99 -5.03 1.26
CA CYS A 461 -6.11 -4.66 2.67
C CYS A 461 -4.99 -5.22 3.56
N SER A 462 -4.42 -6.37 3.18
CA SER A 462 -3.42 -7.09 3.97
C SER A 462 -2.03 -7.00 3.34
N VAL A 463 -1.75 -7.87 2.36
CA VAL A 463 -0.44 -8.09 1.75
C VAL A 463 0.10 -6.82 1.08
N GLN A 464 -0.69 -6.15 0.24
CA GLN A 464 -0.23 -4.97 -0.49
C GLN A 464 0.05 -3.79 0.45
N HIS A 465 -0.84 -3.57 1.41
CA HIS A 465 -0.64 -2.57 2.45
C HIS A 465 0.63 -2.86 3.26
N ALA A 466 0.81 -4.09 3.76
CA ALA A 466 2.02 -4.48 4.49
C ALA A 466 3.31 -4.29 3.67
N ALA A 467 3.30 -4.68 2.38
CA ALA A 467 4.43 -4.49 1.47
C ALA A 467 4.86 -3.04 1.30
N THR A 468 3.92 -2.10 1.45
CA THR A 468 4.13 -0.67 1.21
C THR A 468 4.11 0.16 2.50
N ASN A 469 3.79 -0.43 3.65
CA ASN A 469 3.73 0.29 4.91
C ASN A 469 4.82 -0.16 5.91
N ASN A 470 4.95 -1.46 6.16
CA ASN A 470 5.72 -1.98 7.29
C ASN A 470 7.23 -1.69 7.18
N GLY A 471 7.73 -1.47 5.97
CA GLY A 471 9.13 -1.13 5.71
C GLY A 471 9.44 0.37 5.66
N GLN A 472 8.47 1.27 5.91
CA GLN A 472 8.72 2.71 5.74
C GLN A 472 9.92 3.20 6.56
N PHE A 473 9.96 2.92 7.86
CA PHE A 473 11.12 3.30 8.67
C PHE A 473 12.41 2.63 8.20
N ASP A 474 12.36 1.34 7.89
CA ASP A 474 13.51 0.55 7.46
C ASP A 474 14.24 1.16 6.27
N TRP A 475 13.50 1.60 5.25
CA TRP A 475 14.07 2.14 4.02
C TRP A 475 14.24 3.66 4.03
N CYS A 476 13.43 4.37 4.83
CA CYS A 476 13.40 5.83 4.86
C CYS A 476 14.12 6.48 6.04
N ALA A 477 14.54 5.73 7.05
CA ALA A 477 15.28 6.31 8.17
C ALA A 477 16.62 6.93 7.72
N TRP A 478 17.26 6.37 6.70
CA TRP A 478 18.42 7.01 6.08
C TRP A 478 17.98 8.00 5.00
N VAL A 479 17.72 9.25 5.42
CA VAL A 479 17.16 10.31 4.56
C VAL A 479 17.86 10.51 3.21
N PRO A 480 19.21 10.44 3.08
CA PRO A 480 19.85 10.53 1.76
C PRO A 480 19.42 9.44 0.76
N ASN A 481 18.92 8.30 1.23
CA ASN A 481 18.41 7.21 0.39
C ASN A 481 16.96 7.41 -0.06
N THR A 482 16.14 8.22 0.62
CA THR A 482 14.73 8.48 0.25
C THR A 482 14.27 9.88 0.65
N PRO A 483 14.95 10.94 0.24
CA PRO A 483 14.67 12.27 0.78
C PRO A 483 13.22 12.69 0.47
N CYS A 484 12.46 13.06 1.50
CA CYS A 484 11.07 13.51 1.34
C CYS A 484 10.92 14.77 0.48
N THR A 485 11.97 15.60 0.39
CA THR A 485 12.00 16.85 -0.35
C THR A 485 13.39 17.19 -0.87
N MET A 486 13.47 18.08 -1.85
CA MET A 486 14.72 18.63 -2.39
C MET A 486 14.66 20.16 -2.40
N ARG A 487 15.68 20.82 -1.83
CA ARG A 487 15.71 22.27 -1.59
C ARG A 487 16.38 23.10 -2.69
N LEU A 488 17.15 22.46 -3.57
CA LEU A 488 17.73 23.07 -4.77
C LEU A 488 17.15 22.43 -6.04
N PRO A 489 17.16 23.13 -7.19
CA PRO A 489 16.77 22.52 -8.46
C PRO A 489 17.74 21.41 -8.88
N PRO A 490 17.30 20.47 -9.75
CA PRO A 490 18.20 19.47 -10.31
C PRO A 490 19.36 20.14 -11.07
N PRO A 491 20.59 19.58 -11.00
CA PRO A 491 21.74 20.17 -11.67
C PRO A 491 21.54 20.14 -13.20
N THR A 492 21.99 21.20 -13.88
CA THR A 492 21.99 21.27 -15.36
C THR A 492 23.37 20.99 -15.96
N CYS A 493 24.41 20.92 -15.14
CA CYS A 493 25.78 20.62 -15.53
C CYS A 493 26.32 19.51 -14.62
N LYS A 494 26.91 18.47 -15.20
CA LYS A 494 27.43 17.32 -14.45
C LYS A 494 28.69 17.69 -13.65
N ASP A 495 29.57 18.48 -14.25
CA ASP A 495 30.88 18.82 -13.68
C ASP A 495 30.80 19.83 -12.53
N SER A 496 29.65 20.48 -12.32
CA SER A 496 29.45 21.47 -11.26
C SER A 496 28.94 20.87 -9.94
N VAL A 497 28.65 19.56 -9.88
CA VAL A 497 28.08 18.95 -8.68
C VAL A 497 29.15 18.76 -7.60
N THR A 498 28.98 19.44 -6.48
CA THR A 498 29.85 19.34 -5.29
C THR A 498 29.12 18.65 -4.14
N MET A 499 29.86 18.21 -3.12
CA MET A 499 29.24 17.65 -1.92
C MET A 499 28.41 18.72 -1.18
N GLU A 500 28.88 19.96 -1.16
CA GLU A 500 28.13 21.11 -0.62
C GLU A 500 26.75 21.24 -1.31
N MET A 501 26.72 21.19 -2.64
CA MET A 501 25.46 21.22 -3.39
C MET A 501 24.53 20.05 -3.02
N ILE A 502 25.06 18.84 -2.82
CA ILE A 502 24.26 17.69 -2.37
C ILE A 502 23.66 17.96 -0.99
N MET A 503 24.46 18.41 -0.04
CA MET A 503 24.01 18.70 1.34
C MET A 503 23.00 19.85 1.40
N GLU A 504 23.15 20.86 0.55
CA GLU A 504 22.17 21.94 0.39
C GLU A 504 20.89 21.49 -0.32
N SER A 505 20.98 20.50 -1.22
CA SER A 505 19.82 19.93 -1.92
C SER A 505 18.97 19.04 -1.01
N LEU A 506 19.60 18.21 -0.17
CA LEU A 506 18.93 17.28 0.73
C LEU A 506 18.04 18.01 1.77
N PRO A 507 17.05 17.33 2.39
CA PRO A 507 16.22 17.91 3.44
C PRO A 507 17.04 18.54 4.57
N ASP A 508 16.54 19.65 5.11
CA ASP A 508 17.14 20.24 6.31
C ASP A 508 16.85 19.40 7.57
N ILE A 509 17.49 19.74 8.68
CA ILE A 509 17.32 19.02 9.96
C ILE A 509 15.85 18.83 10.35
N SER A 510 15.02 19.86 10.17
CA SER A 510 13.61 19.81 10.57
C SER A 510 12.83 18.83 9.70
N GLN A 511 13.07 18.88 8.40
CA GLN A 511 12.42 18.02 7.41
C GLN A 511 12.85 16.56 7.61
N SER A 512 14.16 16.30 7.79
CA SER A 512 14.70 14.96 8.05
C SER A 512 14.12 14.34 9.32
N CYS A 513 14.09 15.09 10.42
CA CYS A 513 13.51 14.63 11.68
C CYS A 513 12.02 14.29 11.51
N MET A 514 11.26 15.16 10.85
CA MET A 514 9.83 14.96 10.63
C MET A 514 9.56 13.72 9.76
N GLU A 515 10.29 13.54 8.66
CA GLU A 515 10.23 12.34 7.80
C GLU A 515 10.42 11.06 8.62
N MET A 516 11.43 11.03 9.48
CA MET A 516 11.73 9.86 10.32
C MET A 516 10.66 9.58 11.37
N ALA A 517 10.13 10.61 12.04
CA ALA A 517 9.04 10.40 13.02
C ALA A 517 7.80 9.82 12.37
N ILE A 518 7.43 10.31 11.18
CA ILE A 518 6.26 9.83 10.46
C ILE A 518 6.49 8.39 9.99
N THR A 519 7.59 8.13 9.29
CA THR A 519 7.86 6.78 8.75
C THR A 519 7.95 5.75 9.87
N TRP A 520 8.50 6.10 11.04
CA TRP A 520 8.45 5.25 12.23
C TRP A 520 7.03 5.05 12.79
N HIS A 521 6.26 6.12 12.92
CA HIS A 521 4.91 6.06 13.47
C HIS A 521 3.95 5.27 12.58
N LEU A 522 4.12 5.32 11.26
CA LEU A 522 3.30 4.57 10.32
C LEU A 522 3.72 3.09 10.22
N SER A 523 5.00 2.74 10.43
CA SER A 523 5.48 1.36 10.23
C SER A 523 5.67 0.53 11.51
N ARG A 524 5.25 1.05 12.66
CA ARG A 524 5.35 0.34 13.95
C ARG A 524 4.33 -0.79 14.02
N ALA A 525 4.65 -1.82 14.79
CA ALA A 525 3.66 -2.83 15.15
C ALA A 525 2.55 -2.20 16.00
N GLN A 526 1.32 -2.60 15.75
CA GLN A 526 0.14 -2.12 16.47
C GLN A 526 -0.13 -2.99 17.71
N PRO A 527 -0.61 -2.39 18.82
CA PRO A 527 -0.81 -3.12 20.08
C PRO A 527 -1.86 -4.23 19.96
N ASP A 528 -2.84 -4.03 19.09
CA ASP A 528 -3.97 -4.93 18.81
C ASP A 528 -3.92 -5.50 17.39
N ALA A 529 -2.71 -5.62 16.80
CA ALA A 529 -2.51 -6.17 15.47
C ALA A 529 -3.05 -7.60 15.37
N ILE A 530 -3.82 -7.88 14.32
CA ILE A 530 -4.35 -9.23 14.03
C ILE A 530 -3.69 -9.74 12.75
N PRO A 531 -2.78 -10.74 12.83
CA PRO A 531 -2.11 -11.28 11.66
C PRO A 531 -3.08 -11.90 10.65
N LEU A 532 -2.67 -11.92 9.38
CA LEU A 532 -3.45 -12.46 8.27
C LEU A 532 -3.93 -13.88 8.56
N GLY A 533 -5.22 -14.12 8.35
CA GLY A 533 -5.87 -15.41 8.59
C GLY A 533 -6.17 -15.72 10.05
N ARG A 534 -5.71 -14.90 11.01
CA ARG A 534 -6.15 -14.99 12.40
C ARG A 534 -7.46 -14.22 12.59
N HIS A 535 -8.35 -14.73 13.42
CA HIS A 535 -9.62 -14.09 13.72
C HIS A 535 -9.81 -14.07 15.23
N THR A 536 -10.07 -12.89 15.79
CA THR A 536 -10.54 -12.72 17.17
C THR A 536 -12.07 -12.75 17.26
N GLU A 537 -12.73 -12.50 16.13
CA GLU A 537 -14.19 -12.44 15.98
C GLU A 537 -14.66 -13.60 15.09
N GLU A 538 -15.47 -14.48 15.65
CA GLU A 538 -16.04 -15.64 14.96
C GLU A 538 -17.34 -15.25 14.24
N TYR A 539 -17.21 -14.71 13.03
CA TYR A 539 -18.38 -14.35 12.20
C TYR A 539 -19.03 -15.57 11.54
N PHE A 540 -18.23 -16.53 11.09
CA PHE A 540 -18.71 -17.82 10.61
C PHE A 540 -18.82 -18.77 11.79
N THR A 541 -19.97 -19.42 11.96
CA THR A 541 -20.16 -20.43 13.02
C THR A 541 -20.29 -21.83 12.45
N GLU A 542 -20.39 -21.95 11.12
CA GLU A 542 -20.49 -23.22 10.44
C GLU A 542 -19.13 -23.94 10.36
N GLU A 543 -19.13 -25.22 10.70
CA GLU A 543 -17.91 -26.04 10.73
C GLU A 543 -17.18 -26.10 9.38
N ALA A 544 -17.93 -26.11 8.26
CA ALA A 544 -17.33 -26.10 6.94
C ALA A 544 -16.56 -24.80 6.64
N ALA A 545 -17.10 -23.64 7.05
CA ALA A 545 -16.41 -22.36 6.89
C ALA A 545 -15.20 -22.26 7.83
N GLN A 546 -15.34 -22.73 9.07
CA GLN A 546 -14.24 -22.82 10.02
C GLN A 546 -13.11 -23.76 9.53
N ALA A 547 -13.44 -24.83 8.82
CA ALA A 547 -12.44 -25.71 8.19
C ALA A 547 -11.64 -25.00 7.10
N GLU A 548 -12.27 -24.16 6.27
CA GLU A 548 -11.56 -23.36 5.25
C GLU A 548 -10.63 -22.32 5.90
N ILE A 549 -11.06 -21.68 7.00
CA ILE A 549 -10.22 -20.76 7.79
C ILE A 549 -9.00 -21.50 8.35
N ARG A 550 -9.19 -22.70 8.92
CA ARG A 550 -8.06 -23.51 9.44
C ARG A 550 -7.08 -23.91 8.33
N ARG A 551 -7.58 -24.34 7.18
CA ARG A 551 -6.74 -24.67 6.02
C ARG A 551 -5.93 -23.46 5.55
N PHE A 552 -6.56 -22.27 5.47
CA PHE A 552 -5.85 -21.04 5.12
C PHE A 552 -4.71 -20.73 6.11
N ASN A 553 -4.97 -20.87 7.42
CA ASN A 553 -3.94 -20.69 8.46
C ASN A 553 -2.77 -21.67 8.31
N GLU A 554 -3.04 -22.93 7.94
CA GLU A 554 -2.00 -23.93 7.69
C GLU A 554 -1.14 -23.55 6.47
N THR A 555 -1.78 -23.17 5.36
CA THR A 555 -1.08 -22.69 4.16
C THR A 555 -0.22 -21.45 4.44
N LEU A 556 -0.69 -20.50 5.25
CA LEU A 556 0.10 -19.34 5.64
C LEU A 556 1.34 -19.73 6.45
N LYS A 557 1.25 -20.71 7.36
CA LYS A 557 2.43 -21.21 8.09
C LYS A 557 3.47 -21.83 7.15
N GLU A 558 3.03 -22.58 6.15
CA GLU A 558 3.92 -23.18 5.15
C GLU A 558 4.62 -22.10 4.30
N ILE A 559 3.90 -21.05 3.92
CA ILE A 559 4.48 -19.89 3.20
C ILE A 559 5.52 -19.19 4.08
N GLU A 560 5.21 -18.98 5.36
CA GLU A 560 6.16 -18.35 6.29
C GLU A 560 7.45 -19.15 6.41
N GLN A 561 7.36 -20.48 6.54
CA GLN A 561 8.51 -21.35 6.58
C GLN A 561 9.38 -21.22 5.31
N LYS A 562 8.76 -21.20 4.12
CA LYS A 562 9.48 -21.02 2.85
C LYS A 562 10.22 -19.68 2.79
N ILE A 563 9.59 -18.61 3.28
CA ILE A 563 10.19 -17.27 3.36
C ILE A 563 11.39 -17.28 4.32
N GLU A 564 11.26 -17.92 5.48
CA GLU A 564 12.35 -18.04 6.45
C GLU A 564 13.53 -18.84 5.88
N GLU A 565 13.27 -19.99 5.25
CA GLU A 565 14.26 -20.83 4.59
C GLU A 565 15.03 -20.06 3.51
N ARG A 566 14.34 -19.31 2.63
CA ARG A 566 14.98 -18.43 1.65
C ARG A 566 15.85 -17.38 2.34
N ASN A 567 15.28 -16.68 3.32
CA ASN A 567 15.92 -15.53 3.97
C ASN A 567 17.17 -15.91 4.78
N HIS A 568 17.34 -17.16 5.20
CA HIS A 568 18.55 -17.62 5.90
C HIS A 568 19.83 -17.40 5.09
N SER A 569 19.73 -17.41 3.77
CA SER A 569 20.89 -17.24 2.86
C SER A 569 21.15 -15.79 2.44
N LEU A 570 20.25 -14.86 2.78
CA LEU A 570 20.32 -13.47 2.32
C LEU A 570 21.08 -12.59 3.30
N ALA A 571 21.96 -11.73 2.78
CA ALA A 571 22.61 -10.68 3.57
C ALA A 571 21.60 -9.67 4.13
N LEU A 572 20.62 -9.29 3.30
CA LEU A 572 19.46 -8.50 3.69
C LEU A 572 18.19 -9.32 3.51
N LYS A 573 17.54 -9.66 4.62
CA LYS A 573 16.32 -10.47 4.62
C LYS A 573 15.12 -9.65 4.14
N TYR A 574 14.27 -10.25 3.31
CA TYR A 574 12.97 -9.69 2.98
C TYR A 574 11.90 -10.32 3.86
N GLU A 575 11.57 -9.65 4.97
CA GLU A 575 10.63 -10.16 5.99
C GLU A 575 9.27 -9.46 5.98
N THR A 576 9.09 -8.44 5.14
CA THR A 576 7.89 -7.60 5.08
C THR A 576 6.62 -8.41 4.82
N LEU A 577 6.73 -9.46 3.98
CA LEU A 577 5.60 -10.32 3.61
C LEU A 577 5.60 -11.67 4.34
N LYS A 578 6.25 -11.77 5.50
CA LYS A 578 6.00 -12.89 6.41
C LYS A 578 4.54 -12.85 6.88
N PRO A 579 3.74 -13.91 6.73
CA PRO A 579 2.34 -13.97 7.17
C PRO A 579 2.10 -13.46 8.61
N SER A 580 2.99 -13.80 9.56
CA SER A 580 2.93 -13.31 10.94
C SER A 580 3.11 -11.79 11.12
N ARG A 581 3.60 -11.08 10.10
CA ARG A 581 3.80 -9.62 10.09
C ARG A 581 2.81 -8.87 9.21
N ILE A 582 1.92 -9.57 8.51
CA ILE A 582 0.88 -8.96 7.68
C ILE A 582 -0.38 -8.88 8.51
N GLU A 583 -0.95 -7.69 8.70
CA GLU A 583 -2.26 -7.54 9.35
C GLU A 583 -3.42 -7.88 8.41
N ASN A 584 -4.57 -8.28 8.96
CA ASN A 584 -5.76 -8.56 8.15
C ASN A 584 -6.28 -7.34 7.40
N SER A 585 -6.13 -6.13 7.95
CA SER A 585 -6.70 -4.90 7.44
C SER A 585 -5.72 -3.72 7.53
N ILE A 586 -6.15 -2.59 6.97
CA ILE A 586 -5.42 -1.33 7.03
C ILE A 586 -5.70 -0.67 8.39
N THR A 587 -4.83 -0.92 9.35
CA THR A 587 -4.91 -0.43 10.75
C THR A 587 -3.78 0.54 11.11
N ILE A 588 -2.92 0.82 10.12
CA ILE A 588 -1.59 1.44 10.08
C ILE A 588 -0.43 0.48 10.34
#